data_AF-A0A2K2VCG5-F1
#
_entry.id   AF-A0A2K2VCG5-F1
#
_cell.length_a   1.000
_cell.length_b   1.000
_cell.length_c   1.000
_cell.angle_alpha   90.00
_cell.angle_beta   90.00
_cell.angle_gamma   90.00
#
_symmetry.space_group_name_H-M   'P 1'
#
loop_
_entity.id
_entity.type
_entity.pdbx_description
1 polymer ?
#
loop_
_entity_poly.entity_id
_entity_poly.type
_entity_poly.pdbx_seq_one_letter_code
_entity_poly.pdbx_strand_id
1 'polypeptide(L)'
;MSGNVIQDKADQRAREESMKAIREIFLKLVEQIKNKEEPSLVIKKRTLSNTIYDPKRKLLLLGNQKLVRKLFDESEARTFMQTVLMARIIYEALKNNEYPTIRDLFYRGKHTLPYTSPRDRFKNTWEEQKESDAVLRDVEVLTNKLREEMLILSKEKGKVVGDMRLRSGNDIIDLSKMGHGAYAIESTPDLIEFVDYSADYVLVVEKDAVFQQLHRYGYWRKNKVILVTSAGQPDRATRRFVRRLNEELKLPVYILADSDPYGFYIYSVFKIGSITLSYESERLATPKARFLGVTMSDVFGDDVPLNEIYITPEESRIGNPEKLRREKKERFLKALKDLGYKGKLSKEPFMTSEERKNFIIRAKEQDLERAVELVGDKVYKAFAGEQLKTTRSGKKSVKKSPGYQWFQEPKWIKEIGIFFLTHSKLEIEAMASKGLKFLAEEYLPKKIETKDYLD
;
A
#
# COMPACT_ATOMS: atom_id res chain seq x y z
N MET A 1 -46.47 -7.90 -6.78
CA MET A 1 -45.58 -8.66 -5.87
C MET A 1 -44.31 -7.86 -5.70
N SER A 2 -44.32 -6.91 -4.76
CA SER A 2 -43.11 -6.22 -4.31
C SER A 2 -42.28 -7.24 -3.55
N GLY A 3 -41.33 -7.88 -4.23
CA GLY A 3 -40.36 -8.73 -3.55
C GLY A 3 -39.67 -7.88 -2.50
N ASN A 4 -39.90 -8.19 -1.22
CA ASN A 4 -39.07 -7.72 -0.15
C ASN A 4 -37.67 -8.25 -0.45
N VAL A 5 -36.86 -7.43 -1.12
CA VAL A 5 -35.42 -7.65 -1.18
C VAL A 5 -34.99 -7.61 0.27
N ILE A 6 -34.57 -8.76 0.80
CA ILE A 6 -33.99 -8.87 2.14
C ILE A 6 -32.67 -8.11 2.08
N GLN A 7 -32.76 -6.78 2.19
CA GLN A 7 -31.62 -5.91 2.19
C GLN A 7 -30.89 -6.09 3.51
N ASP A 8 -29.59 -6.30 3.41
CA ASP A 8 -28.71 -6.39 4.57
C ASP A 8 -28.84 -5.11 5.41
N LYS A 9 -29.06 -5.29 6.72
CA LYS A 9 -29.17 -4.19 7.68
C LYS A 9 -27.89 -3.33 7.70
N ALA A 10 -26.73 -3.94 7.47
CA ALA A 10 -25.46 -3.22 7.40
C ALA A 10 -25.41 -2.32 6.16
N ASP A 11 -25.84 -2.83 5.00
CA ASP A 11 -25.93 -2.06 3.75
C ASP A 11 -26.90 -0.87 3.89
N GLN A 12 -28.11 -1.10 4.42
CA GLN A 12 -29.09 -0.03 4.63
C GLN A 12 -28.54 1.08 5.53
N ARG A 13 -27.89 0.70 6.64
CA ARG A 13 -27.28 1.66 7.55
C ARG A 13 -26.16 2.46 6.86
N ALA A 14 -25.30 1.80 6.10
CA ALA A 14 -24.23 2.46 5.36
C ALA A 14 -24.80 3.48 4.34
N ARG A 15 -25.88 3.13 3.63
CA ARG A 15 -26.60 4.04 2.73
C ARG A 15 -27.10 5.27 3.46
N GLU A 16 -27.82 5.08 4.55
CA GLU A 16 -28.42 6.18 5.32
C GLU A 16 -27.37 7.14 5.86
N GLU A 17 -26.29 6.61 6.45
CA GLU A 17 -25.20 7.42 6.98
C GLU A 17 -24.47 8.20 5.86
N SER A 18 -24.24 7.57 4.71
CA SER A 18 -23.58 8.20 3.56
C SER A 18 -24.46 9.26 2.90
N MET A 19 -25.76 8.98 2.75
CA MET A 19 -26.73 9.97 2.27
C MET A 19 -26.84 11.16 3.22
N LYS A 20 -26.83 10.92 4.54
CA LYS A 20 -26.86 11.99 5.54
C LYS A 20 -25.63 12.89 5.43
N ALA A 21 -24.43 12.30 5.33
CA ALA A 21 -23.18 13.05 5.19
C ALA A 21 -23.17 13.94 3.94
N ILE A 22 -23.64 13.42 2.80
CA ILE A 22 -23.73 14.21 1.56
C ILE A 22 -24.82 15.30 1.69
N ARG A 23 -25.96 14.97 2.29
CA ARG A 23 -27.06 15.94 2.50
C ARG A 23 -26.64 17.10 3.39
N GLU A 24 -25.84 16.87 4.43
CA GLU A 24 -25.29 17.92 5.29
C GLU A 24 -24.42 18.92 4.49
N ILE A 25 -23.65 18.44 3.51
CA ILE A 25 -22.87 19.31 2.62
C ILE A 25 -23.81 20.18 1.77
N PHE A 26 -24.85 19.58 1.17
CA PHE A 26 -25.82 20.33 0.37
C PHE A 26 -26.59 21.36 1.20
N LEU A 27 -26.98 21.02 2.43
CA LEU A 27 -27.67 21.94 3.33
C LEU A 27 -26.80 23.15 3.68
N LYS A 28 -25.50 22.95 3.94
CA LYS A 28 -24.55 24.06 4.18
C LYS A 28 -24.43 24.98 2.97
N LEU A 29 -24.37 24.43 1.76
CA LEU A 29 -24.34 25.24 0.53
C LEU A 29 -25.63 26.03 0.34
N VAL A 30 -26.79 25.41 0.60
CA VAL A 30 -28.09 26.08 0.51
C VAL A 30 -28.21 27.20 1.56
N GLU A 31 -27.68 27.00 2.76
CA GLU A 31 -27.66 28.00 3.82
C GLU A 31 -26.78 29.21 3.44
N GLN A 32 -25.58 28.98 2.91
CA GLN A 32 -24.73 30.05 2.36
C GLN A 32 -25.48 30.88 1.30
N ILE A 33 -26.15 30.21 0.37
CA ILE A 33 -26.94 30.89 -0.69
C ILE A 33 -28.08 31.73 -0.08
N LYS A 34 -28.81 31.18 0.91
CA LYS A 34 -29.90 31.89 1.59
C LYS A 34 -29.40 33.13 2.34
N ASN A 35 -28.21 33.05 2.92
CA ASN A 35 -27.55 34.16 3.62
C ASN A 35 -26.89 35.16 2.65
N LYS A 36 -27.03 34.98 1.33
CA LYS A 36 -26.37 35.77 0.28
C LYS A 36 -24.84 35.76 0.37
N GLU A 37 -24.29 34.69 0.95
CA GLU A 37 -22.85 34.45 0.99
C GLU A 37 -22.41 33.73 -0.29
N GLU A 38 -21.13 33.89 -0.66
CA GLU A 38 -20.55 33.14 -1.77
C GLU A 38 -20.48 31.64 -1.42
N PRO A 39 -21.07 30.74 -2.23
CA PRO A 39 -20.99 29.31 -2.00
C PRO A 39 -19.56 28.83 -2.05
N SER A 40 -19.12 28.16 -0.99
CA SER A 40 -17.75 27.67 -0.89
C SER A 40 -17.66 26.32 -0.18
N LEU A 41 -16.77 25.47 -0.71
CA LEU A 41 -16.45 24.15 -0.15
C LEU A 41 -15.08 24.19 0.50
N VAL A 42 -15.01 23.83 1.78
CA VAL A 42 -13.76 23.79 2.53
C VAL A 42 -13.28 22.35 2.65
N ILE A 43 -12.18 22.03 1.99
CA ILE A 43 -11.60 20.67 1.88
C ILE A 43 -10.22 20.69 2.53
N LYS A 44 -9.76 19.60 3.15
CA LYS A 44 -8.36 19.49 3.57
C LYS A 44 -7.46 19.27 2.35
N LYS A 45 -6.34 19.97 2.27
CA LYS A 45 -5.43 19.92 1.10
C LYS A 45 -4.67 18.59 1.07
N ARG A 46 -4.72 17.86 -0.05
CA ARG A 46 -4.12 16.52 -0.20
C ARG A 46 -2.73 16.53 -0.83
N THR A 47 -1.93 17.57 -0.60
CA THR A 47 -0.59 17.68 -1.17
C THR A 47 0.45 16.96 -0.33
N LEU A 48 1.57 16.58 -0.97
CA LEU A 48 2.77 16.07 -0.30
C LEU A 48 3.22 16.98 0.86
N SER A 49 3.16 18.30 0.64
CA SER A 49 3.51 19.31 1.65
C SER A 49 2.57 19.35 2.86
N ASN A 50 1.34 18.86 2.74
CA ASN A 50 0.37 18.78 3.82
C ASN A 50 0.25 17.37 4.39
N THR A 51 1.10 16.43 3.97
CA THR A 51 1.12 15.08 4.55
C THR A 51 2.20 15.02 5.62
N ILE A 52 1.82 14.75 6.86
CA ILE A 52 2.70 14.70 8.02
C ILE A 52 2.76 13.25 8.49
N TYR A 53 3.95 12.69 8.63
CA TYR A 53 4.12 11.41 9.31
C TYR A 53 4.06 11.64 10.81
N ASP A 54 3.16 10.92 11.50
CA ASP A 54 3.08 10.90 12.96
C ASP A 54 3.91 9.72 13.49
N PRO A 55 5.08 9.95 14.13
CA PRO A 55 5.92 8.89 14.63
C PRO A 55 5.29 8.08 15.78
N LYS A 56 4.35 8.67 16.54
CA LYS A 56 3.70 7.97 17.66
C LYS A 56 2.67 6.98 17.15
N ARG A 57 1.86 7.40 16.17
CA ARG A 57 0.84 6.56 15.55
C ARG A 57 1.39 5.67 14.43
N LYS A 58 2.60 5.96 13.93
CA LYS A 58 3.20 5.37 12.72
C LYS A 58 2.27 5.47 11.50
N LEU A 59 1.57 6.60 11.38
CA LEU A 59 0.57 6.86 10.33
C LEU A 59 0.91 8.14 9.57
N LEU A 60 0.53 8.19 8.30
CA LEU A 60 0.47 9.44 7.55
C LEU A 60 -0.84 10.15 7.86
N LEU A 61 -0.77 11.41 8.28
CA LEU A 61 -1.92 12.25 8.58
C LEU A 61 -1.96 13.44 7.63
N LEU A 62 -3.16 13.91 7.32
CA LEU A 62 -3.33 15.23 6.72
C LEU A 62 -3.07 16.31 7.76
N GLY A 63 -2.21 17.26 7.41
CA GLY A 63 -2.03 18.51 8.14
C GLY A 63 -3.24 19.44 7.99
N ASN A 64 -3.14 20.58 8.66
CA ASN A 64 -4.25 21.53 8.81
C ASN A 64 -4.48 22.45 7.61
N GLN A 65 -3.70 22.34 6.52
CA GLN A 65 -3.91 23.18 5.35
C GLN A 65 -5.26 22.85 4.70
N LYS A 66 -6.06 23.90 4.47
CA LYS A 66 -7.36 23.81 3.82
C LYS A 66 -7.27 24.35 2.40
N LEU A 67 -7.99 23.73 1.49
CA LEU A 67 -8.31 24.21 0.15
C LEU A 67 -9.76 24.70 0.20
N VAL A 68 -9.97 25.96 -0.16
CA VAL A 68 -11.32 26.53 -0.27
C VAL A 68 -11.66 26.62 -1.74
N ARG A 69 -12.67 25.89 -2.19
CA ARG A 69 -13.19 26.01 -3.55
C ARG A 69 -14.36 26.97 -3.53
N LYS A 70 -14.28 28.01 -4.33
CA LYS A 70 -15.30 29.05 -4.43
C LYS A 70 -16.00 28.97 -5.78
N LEU A 71 -17.30 29.25 -5.80
CA LEU A 71 -18.09 29.21 -7.03
C LEU A 71 -17.75 30.36 -8.00
N PHE A 72 -17.48 31.58 -7.50
CA PHE A 72 -17.22 32.74 -8.36
C PHE A 72 -15.74 32.99 -8.64
N ASP A 73 -14.86 32.09 -8.20
CA ASP A 73 -13.44 32.11 -8.57
C ASP A 73 -13.25 31.42 -9.93
N GLU A 74 -12.74 32.17 -10.92
CA GLU A 74 -12.52 31.69 -12.29
C GLU A 74 -11.70 30.40 -12.36
N SER A 75 -10.76 30.23 -11.43
CA SER A 75 -9.85 29.07 -11.41
C SER A 75 -10.47 27.82 -10.76
N GLU A 76 -11.39 27.98 -9.81
CA GLU A 76 -11.96 26.90 -9.00
C GLU A 76 -13.42 26.58 -9.36
N ALA A 77 -14.11 27.46 -10.08
CA ALA A 77 -15.54 27.32 -10.42
C ALA A 77 -15.85 25.96 -11.09
N ARG A 78 -15.01 25.54 -12.04
CA ARG A 78 -15.16 24.24 -12.72
C ARG A 78 -15.07 23.09 -11.73
N THR A 79 -14.07 23.11 -10.85
CA THR A 79 -13.83 22.03 -9.89
C THR A 79 -14.85 22.03 -8.75
N PHE A 80 -15.35 23.20 -8.35
CA PHE A 80 -16.50 23.34 -7.46
C PHE A 80 -17.72 22.64 -8.05
N MET A 81 -18.11 22.97 -9.29
CA MET A 81 -19.23 22.35 -9.99
C MET A 81 -19.06 20.83 -10.10
N GLN A 82 -17.88 20.36 -10.51
CA GLN A 82 -17.58 18.92 -10.61
C GLN A 82 -17.76 18.20 -9.26
N THR A 83 -17.32 18.83 -8.16
CA THR A 83 -17.41 18.24 -6.81
C THR A 83 -18.86 18.10 -6.37
N VAL A 84 -19.68 19.14 -6.58
CA VAL A 84 -21.11 19.12 -6.25
C VAL A 84 -21.84 18.10 -7.14
N LEU A 85 -21.52 18.05 -8.44
CA LEU A 85 -22.10 17.09 -9.37
C LEU A 85 -21.78 15.64 -8.98
N MET A 86 -20.51 15.34 -8.66
CA MET A 86 -20.10 14.01 -8.22
C MET A 86 -20.84 13.60 -6.94
N ALA A 87 -20.91 14.50 -5.95
CA ALA A 87 -21.66 14.24 -4.72
C ALA A 87 -23.15 13.97 -5.00
N ARG A 88 -23.75 14.68 -5.95
CA ARG A 88 -25.16 14.47 -6.36
C ARG A 88 -25.34 13.09 -7.00
N ILE A 89 -24.47 12.70 -7.92
CA ILE A 89 -24.55 11.40 -8.60
C ILE A 89 -24.43 10.27 -7.58
N ILE A 90 -23.52 10.40 -6.59
CA ILE A 90 -23.39 9.43 -5.50
C ILE A 90 -24.66 9.39 -4.65
N TYR A 91 -25.22 10.54 -4.29
CA TYR A 91 -26.47 10.61 -3.52
C TYR A 91 -27.66 9.97 -4.25
N GLU A 92 -27.81 10.23 -5.56
CA GLU A 92 -28.86 9.62 -6.38
C GLU A 92 -28.67 8.09 -6.49
N ALA A 93 -27.45 7.62 -6.71
CA ALA A 93 -27.15 6.19 -6.75
C ALA A 93 -27.47 5.50 -5.41
N LEU A 94 -27.09 6.12 -4.28
CA LEU A 94 -27.42 5.62 -2.94
C LEU A 94 -28.93 5.54 -2.72
N LYS A 95 -29.67 6.60 -3.09
CA LYS A 95 -31.13 6.69 -2.97
C LYS A 95 -31.85 5.65 -3.82
N ASN A 96 -31.32 5.32 -4.99
CA ASN A 96 -31.90 4.34 -5.91
C ASN A 96 -31.51 2.89 -5.57
N ASN A 97 -30.84 2.65 -4.44
CA ASN A 97 -30.31 1.32 -4.06
C ASN A 97 -29.33 0.72 -5.09
N GLU A 98 -28.56 1.58 -5.76
CA GLU A 98 -27.55 1.17 -6.73
C GLU A 98 -26.17 1.04 -6.08
N TYR A 99 -25.27 0.30 -6.75
CA TYR A 99 -23.88 0.09 -6.36
C TYR A 99 -22.96 0.53 -7.51
N PRO A 100 -22.70 1.84 -7.66
CA PRO A 100 -21.98 2.33 -8.81
C PRO A 100 -20.49 1.95 -8.74
N THR A 101 -19.90 1.57 -9.87
CA THR A 101 -18.43 1.49 -9.95
C THR A 101 -17.82 2.86 -10.20
N ILE A 102 -16.51 2.99 -9.97
CA ILE A 102 -15.76 4.23 -10.26
C ILE A 102 -15.91 4.66 -11.74
N ARG A 103 -15.99 3.68 -12.67
CA ARG A 103 -16.21 3.97 -14.10
C ARG A 103 -17.64 4.39 -14.38
N ASP A 104 -18.62 3.78 -13.71
CA ASP A 104 -20.02 4.18 -13.88
C ASP A 104 -20.23 5.62 -13.44
N LEU A 105 -19.62 6.04 -12.32
CA LEU A 105 -19.64 7.44 -11.86
C LEU A 105 -19.03 8.39 -12.91
N PHE A 106 -17.91 8.00 -13.54
CA PHE A 106 -17.32 8.78 -14.62
C PHE A 106 -18.30 8.96 -15.79
N TYR A 107 -18.95 7.89 -16.26
CA TYR A 107 -19.89 8.01 -17.38
C TYR A 107 -21.16 8.78 -17.02
N ARG A 108 -21.70 8.60 -15.80
CA ARG A 108 -22.89 9.32 -15.33
C ARG A 108 -22.69 10.82 -15.21
N GLY A 109 -21.48 11.27 -14.87
CA GLY A 109 -21.21 12.70 -14.79
C GLY A 109 -20.55 13.29 -16.03
N LYS A 110 -20.25 12.47 -17.05
CA LYS A 110 -19.71 12.95 -18.32
C LYS A 110 -20.82 13.60 -19.15
N HIS A 111 -21.03 14.89 -18.94
CA HIS A 111 -21.95 15.69 -19.73
C HIS A 111 -21.19 16.64 -20.63
N THR A 112 -21.68 16.80 -21.86
CA THR A 112 -21.20 17.83 -22.77
C THR A 112 -21.80 19.17 -22.34
N LEU A 113 -20.94 20.14 -22.09
CA LEU A 113 -21.38 21.49 -21.77
C LEU A 113 -21.88 22.18 -23.06
N PRO A 114 -22.97 22.95 -23.00
CA PRO A 114 -23.51 23.64 -24.17
C PRO A 114 -22.50 24.64 -24.72
N TYR A 115 -22.48 24.79 -26.05
CA TYR A 115 -21.62 25.75 -26.72
C TYR A 115 -22.04 27.17 -26.35
N THR A 116 -21.14 27.92 -25.72
CA THR A 116 -21.33 29.35 -25.44
C THR A 116 -20.84 30.24 -26.58
N SER A 117 -20.01 29.71 -27.49
CA SER A 117 -19.48 30.41 -28.66
C SER A 117 -19.25 29.47 -29.84
N PRO A 118 -19.39 29.92 -31.10
CA PRO A 118 -19.03 29.14 -32.30
C PRO A 118 -17.55 28.72 -32.36
N ARG A 119 -16.69 29.32 -31.52
CA ARG A 119 -15.26 28.96 -31.39
C ARG A 119 -14.99 27.99 -30.23
N ASP A 120 -15.99 27.64 -29.43
CA ASP A 120 -15.79 26.74 -28.31
C ASP A 120 -15.53 25.32 -28.79
N ARG A 121 -14.39 24.77 -28.36
CA ARG A 121 -14.11 23.34 -28.49
C ARG A 121 -15.09 22.57 -27.59
N PHE A 122 -15.45 21.35 -28.01
CA PHE A 122 -16.22 20.41 -27.21
C PHE A 122 -15.59 20.29 -25.81
N LYS A 123 -16.35 20.61 -24.77
CA LYS A 123 -15.90 20.51 -23.37
C LYS A 123 -16.88 19.66 -22.60
N ASN A 124 -16.38 18.63 -21.96
CA ASN A 124 -17.13 17.82 -21.03
C ASN A 124 -16.94 18.31 -19.60
N THR A 125 -17.83 17.86 -18.70
CA THR A 125 -17.66 18.03 -17.26
C THR A 125 -16.27 17.58 -16.84
N TRP A 126 -15.85 16.41 -17.29
CA TRP A 126 -14.48 15.90 -17.21
C TRP A 126 -14.12 15.15 -18.50
N GLU A 127 -12.84 15.20 -18.88
CA GLU A 127 -12.37 14.54 -20.10
C GLU A 127 -11.80 13.15 -19.80
N GLU A 128 -11.02 13.04 -18.74
CA GLU A 128 -10.28 11.83 -18.37
C GLU A 128 -10.74 11.29 -17.01
N GLN A 129 -10.65 9.96 -16.85
CA GLN A 129 -10.94 9.28 -15.58
C GLN A 129 -10.17 9.89 -14.41
N LYS A 130 -8.90 10.26 -14.64
CA LYS A 130 -8.02 10.86 -13.62
C LYS A 130 -8.59 12.14 -13.01
N GLU A 131 -9.32 12.92 -13.80
CA GLU A 131 -10.01 14.14 -13.33
C GLU A 131 -11.17 13.78 -12.41
N SER A 132 -12.05 12.87 -12.85
CA SER A 132 -13.17 12.39 -12.02
C SER A 132 -12.71 11.69 -10.73
N ASP A 133 -11.61 10.94 -10.76
CA ASP A 133 -11.02 10.29 -9.60
C ASP A 133 -10.46 11.31 -8.58
N ALA A 134 -9.94 12.45 -9.06
CA ALA A 134 -9.48 13.52 -8.17
C ALA A 134 -10.66 14.16 -7.42
N VAL A 135 -11.77 14.35 -8.12
CA VAL A 135 -13.03 14.90 -7.61
C VAL A 135 -13.74 13.91 -6.66
N LEU A 136 -13.80 12.62 -6.99
CA LEU A 136 -14.34 11.59 -6.10
C LEU A 136 -13.61 11.59 -4.76
N ARG A 137 -12.28 11.65 -4.79
CA ARG A 137 -11.47 11.75 -3.58
C ARG A 137 -11.68 13.08 -2.82
N ASP A 138 -12.14 14.15 -3.48
CA ASP A 138 -12.51 15.40 -2.78
C ASP A 138 -13.82 15.21 -2.03
N VAL A 139 -14.78 14.49 -2.62
CA VAL A 139 -16.02 14.08 -1.95
C VAL A 139 -15.72 13.18 -0.74
N GLU A 140 -14.76 12.26 -0.83
CA GLU A 140 -14.31 11.43 0.32
C GLU A 140 -13.85 12.31 1.50
N VAL A 141 -13.01 13.31 1.23
CA VAL A 141 -12.50 14.23 2.27
C VAL A 141 -13.60 15.16 2.81
N LEU A 142 -14.50 15.63 1.94
CA LEU A 142 -15.61 16.50 2.31
C LEU A 142 -16.63 15.80 3.21
N THR A 143 -16.98 14.56 2.88
CA THR A 143 -17.92 13.73 3.64
C THR A 143 -17.27 13.07 4.85
N ASN A 144 -15.93 13.07 4.91
CA ASN A 144 -15.15 12.25 5.83
C ASN A 144 -15.60 10.78 5.77
N LYS A 145 -15.87 10.27 4.57
CA LYS A 145 -16.24 8.88 4.30
C LYS A 145 -15.37 8.31 3.20
N LEU A 146 -15.07 7.02 3.31
CA LEU A 146 -14.39 6.29 2.23
C LEU A 146 -15.39 6.02 1.10
N ARG A 147 -14.93 5.93 -0.15
CA ARG A 147 -15.81 5.53 -1.27
C ARG A 147 -16.49 4.17 -1.03
N GLU A 148 -15.81 3.26 -0.33
CA GLU A 148 -16.34 1.95 0.04
C GLU A 148 -17.51 2.08 1.03
N GLU A 149 -17.43 3.02 1.99
CA GLU A 149 -18.54 3.35 2.91
C GLU A 149 -19.72 4.03 2.18
N MET A 150 -19.45 4.67 1.04
CA MET A 150 -20.46 5.19 0.11
C MET A 150 -20.93 4.15 -0.92
N LEU A 151 -20.60 2.86 -0.72
CA LEU A 151 -21.01 1.72 -1.55
C LEU A 151 -20.56 1.84 -3.02
N ILE A 152 -19.47 2.56 -3.25
CA ILE A 152 -18.86 2.66 -4.58
C ILE A 152 -17.94 1.46 -4.76
N LEU A 153 -18.29 0.60 -5.70
CA LEU A 153 -17.58 -0.66 -5.91
C LEU A 153 -16.27 -0.46 -6.67
N SER A 154 -15.30 -1.29 -6.33
CA SER A 154 -14.00 -1.35 -6.98
C SER A 154 -13.70 -2.77 -7.45
N LYS A 155 -12.58 -2.96 -8.17
CA LYS A 155 -12.19 -4.30 -8.59
C LYS A 155 -11.50 -5.02 -7.43
N GLU A 156 -12.06 -6.15 -7.03
CA GLU A 156 -11.49 -7.05 -6.02
C GLU A 156 -10.15 -7.64 -6.52
N LYS A 157 -9.17 -7.67 -5.63
CA LYS A 157 -7.85 -8.26 -5.91
C LYS A 157 -7.41 -9.22 -4.82
N GLY A 158 -7.63 -8.84 -3.56
CA GLY A 158 -7.19 -9.65 -2.44
C GLY A 158 -7.99 -10.92 -2.28
N LYS A 159 -7.32 -11.95 -1.75
CA LYS A 159 -7.95 -13.22 -1.39
C LYS A 159 -7.59 -13.58 0.04
N VAL A 160 -8.48 -14.29 0.71
CA VAL A 160 -8.28 -14.78 2.08
C VAL A 160 -8.69 -16.25 2.21
N VAL A 161 -7.91 -16.99 3.00
CA VAL A 161 -8.23 -18.35 3.44
C VAL A 161 -7.76 -18.55 4.88
N GLY A 162 -8.51 -19.31 5.66
CA GLY A 162 -8.18 -19.59 7.05
C GLY A 162 -9.33 -20.25 7.79
N ASP A 163 -9.09 -20.61 9.05
CA ASP A 163 -10.14 -21.12 9.94
C ASP A 163 -10.94 -19.94 10.51
N MET A 164 -11.88 -19.44 9.71
CA MET A 164 -12.73 -18.29 10.03
C MET A 164 -14.06 -18.39 9.29
N ARG A 165 -15.16 -18.01 9.94
CA ARG A 165 -16.44 -17.79 9.28
C ARG A 165 -16.79 -16.31 9.27
N LEU A 166 -17.20 -15.85 8.10
CA LEU A 166 -17.60 -14.49 7.82
C LEU A 166 -19.10 -14.47 7.56
N ARG A 167 -19.80 -13.44 8.02
CA ARG A 167 -21.13 -13.12 7.51
C ARG A 167 -20.98 -12.01 6.47
N SER A 168 -21.35 -12.30 5.24
CA SER A 168 -21.49 -11.31 4.17
C SER A 168 -22.94 -11.27 3.74
N GLY A 169 -23.58 -10.11 3.92
CA GLY A 169 -25.02 -10.00 3.74
C GLY A 169 -25.79 -10.98 4.61
N ASN A 170 -26.59 -11.83 3.96
CA ASN A 170 -27.41 -12.82 4.65
C ASN A 170 -26.72 -14.19 4.82
N ASP A 171 -25.56 -14.39 4.18
CA ASP A 171 -24.90 -15.68 4.11
C ASP A 171 -23.71 -15.76 5.07
N ILE A 172 -23.55 -16.93 5.69
CA ILE A 172 -22.36 -17.25 6.48
C ILE A 172 -21.43 -18.08 5.60
N ILE A 173 -20.25 -17.56 5.33
CA ILE A 173 -19.22 -18.14 4.49
C ILE A 173 -18.12 -18.71 5.37
N ASP A 174 -17.90 -20.02 5.27
CA ASP A 174 -16.82 -20.73 5.96
C ASP A 174 -15.57 -20.74 5.07
N LEU A 175 -14.57 -19.93 5.44
CA LEU A 175 -13.33 -19.79 4.67
C LEU A 175 -12.48 -21.07 4.65
N SER A 176 -12.70 -21.98 5.60
CA SER A 176 -11.94 -23.22 5.70
C SER A 176 -12.38 -24.27 4.68
N LYS A 177 -13.58 -24.11 4.11
CA LYS A 177 -14.28 -25.08 3.24
C LYS A 177 -14.40 -24.61 1.78
N MET A 178 -13.42 -23.84 1.30
CA MET A 178 -13.43 -23.32 -0.07
C MET A 178 -12.68 -24.20 -1.10
N GLY A 179 -12.27 -25.40 -0.69
CA GLY A 179 -11.51 -26.32 -1.54
C GLY A 179 -10.15 -25.74 -1.93
N HIS A 180 -9.84 -25.70 -3.23
CA HIS A 180 -8.64 -25.04 -3.74
C HIS A 180 -8.82 -23.54 -4.01
N GLY A 181 -10.05 -23.03 -3.88
CA GLY A 181 -10.35 -21.60 -3.99
C GLY A 181 -10.03 -20.84 -2.71
N ALA A 182 -10.16 -19.53 -2.77
CA ALA A 182 -10.07 -18.64 -1.63
C ALA A 182 -11.14 -17.56 -1.79
N TYR A 183 -11.60 -16.97 -0.68
CA TYR A 183 -12.61 -15.93 -0.72
C TYR A 183 -11.98 -14.64 -1.25
N ALA A 184 -12.57 -14.06 -2.29
CA ALA A 184 -12.19 -12.75 -2.78
C ALA A 184 -12.71 -11.70 -1.79
N ILE A 185 -11.82 -10.83 -1.33
CA ILE A 185 -12.18 -9.78 -0.38
C ILE A 185 -13.06 -8.77 -1.11
N GLU A 186 -14.30 -8.62 -0.64
CA GLU A 186 -15.29 -7.73 -1.24
C GLU A 186 -14.84 -6.26 -1.19
N SER A 187 -15.33 -5.46 -2.14
CA SER A 187 -15.06 -4.01 -2.20
C SER A 187 -15.52 -3.23 -0.97
N THR A 188 -16.47 -3.77 -0.21
CA THR A 188 -17.07 -3.15 0.97
C THR A 188 -16.73 -3.95 2.21
N PRO A 189 -15.44 -4.07 2.58
CA PRO A 189 -15.02 -4.96 3.63
C PRO A 189 -15.59 -4.55 4.98
N ASP A 190 -16.02 -3.30 5.19
CA ASP A 190 -16.63 -2.84 6.45
C ASP A 190 -18.05 -3.41 6.69
N LEU A 191 -18.72 -3.96 5.67
CA LEU A 191 -20.03 -4.62 5.82
C LEU A 191 -19.93 -6.07 6.30
N ILE A 192 -18.73 -6.66 6.22
CA ILE A 192 -18.50 -8.05 6.61
C ILE A 192 -18.46 -8.14 8.15
N GLU A 193 -19.18 -9.11 8.73
CA GLU A 193 -19.10 -9.42 10.16
C GLU A 193 -18.22 -10.65 10.40
N PHE A 194 -17.27 -10.56 11.34
CA PHE A 194 -16.49 -11.70 11.80
C PHE A 194 -17.30 -12.49 12.83
N VAL A 195 -17.71 -13.71 12.48
CA VAL A 195 -18.55 -14.54 13.36
C VAL A 195 -17.68 -15.32 14.36
N ASP A 196 -16.70 -16.05 13.84
CA ASP A 196 -15.78 -16.85 14.62
C ASP A 196 -14.50 -17.14 13.83
N TYR A 197 -13.42 -17.37 14.57
CA TYR A 197 -12.11 -17.62 14.02
C TYR A 197 -11.26 -18.46 14.99
N SER A 198 -10.35 -19.25 14.43
CA SER A 198 -9.35 -20.01 15.17
C SER A 198 -7.99 -19.81 14.50
N ALA A 199 -7.36 -18.67 14.81
CA ALA A 199 -6.06 -18.31 14.29
C ALA A 199 -5.24 -17.52 15.31
N ASP A 200 -3.92 -17.72 15.30
CA ASP A 200 -2.96 -17.07 16.19
C ASP A 200 -2.38 -15.79 15.57
N TYR A 201 -2.35 -15.71 14.23
CA TYR A 201 -1.85 -14.55 13.48
C TYR A 201 -2.42 -14.48 12.05
N VAL A 202 -2.16 -13.36 11.38
CA VAL A 202 -2.44 -13.13 9.97
C VAL A 202 -1.12 -13.08 9.20
N LEU A 203 -1.02 -13.81 8.11
CA LEU A 203 0.12 -13.77 7.19
C LEU A 203 -0.34 -13.24 5.82
N VAL A 204 0.15 -12.05 5.47
CA VAL A 204 -0.09 -11.40 4.19
C VAL A 204 1.04 -11.75 3.24
N VAL A 205 0.73 -12.43 2.13
CA VAL A 205 1.68 -12.84 1.10
C VAL A 205 1.45 -11.98 -0.14
N GLU A 206 2.47 -11.25 -0.56
CA GLU A 206 2.38 -10.31 -1.69
C GLU A 206 2.05 -11.01 -3.02
N LYS A 207 2.74 -12.10 -3.35
CA LYS A 207 2.59 -12.82 -4.62
C LYS A 207 1.52 -13.93 -4.55
N ASP A 208 0.55 -13.91 -5.47
CA ASP A 208 -0.56 -14.89 -5.50
C ASP A 208 -0.05 -16.33 -5.69
N ALA A 209 1.02 -16.53 -6.48
CA ALA A 209 1.58 -17.87 -6.70
C ALA A 209 2.07 -18.54 -5.40
N VAL A 210 2.80 -17.80 -4.54
CA VAL A 210 3.26 -18.31 -3.25
C VAL A 210 2.09 -18.50 -2.29
N PHE A 211 1.09 -17.62 -2.32
CA PHE A 211 -0.15 -17.82 -1.58
C PHE A 211 -0.85 -19.13 -1.97
N GLN A 212 -1.01 -19.41 -3.26
CA GLN A 212 -1.63 -20.66 -3.73
C GLN A 212 -0.83 -21.90 -3.31
N GLN A 213 0.50 -21.82 -3.32
CA GLN A 213 1.37 -22.91 -2.85
C GLN A 213 1.18 -23.17 -1.35
N LEU A 214 1.25 -22.14 -0.51
CA LEU A 214 1.03 -22.27 0.94
C LEU A 214 -0.40 -22.74 1.27
N HIS A 215 -1.38 -22.28 0.50
CA HIS A 215 -2.77 -22.70 0.62
C HIS A 215 -2.90 -24.21 0.35
N ARG A 216 -2.38 -24.70 -0.78
CA ARG A 216 -2.40 -26.12 -1.15
C ARG A 216 -1.62 -27.01 -0.21
N TYR A 217 -0.55 -26.48 0.39
CA TYR A 217 0.22 -27.18 1.41
C TYR A 217 -0.55 -27.35 2.74
N GLY A 218 -1.59 -26.56 2.96
CA GLY A 218 -2.35 -26.55 4.21
C GLY A 218 -1.65 -25.84 5.36
N TYR A 219 -0.74 -24.89 5.06
CA TYR A 219 -0.01 -24.13 6.07
C TYR A 219 -0.95 -23.44 7.07
N TRP A 220 -2.06 -22.87 6.58
CA TRP A 220 -3.07 -22.22 7.40
C TRP A 220 -3.74 -23.12 8.45
N ARG A 221 -3.91 -24.42 8.13
CA ARG A 221 -4.47 -25.41 9.07
C ARG A 221 -3.43 -25.84 10.12
N LYS A 222 -2.19 -26.08 9.68
CA LYS A 222 -1.11 -26.58 10.55
C LYS A 222 -0.68 -25.52 11.59
N ASN A 223 -0.58 -24.27 11.16
CA ASN A 223 -0.02 -23.18 11.97
C ASN A 223 -1.08 -22.20 12.49
N LYS A 224 -2.38 -22.53 12.36
CA LYS A 224 -3.51 -21.69 12.79
C LYS A 224 -3.35 -20.24 12.33
N VAL A 225 -3.26 -20.02 11.02
CA VAL A 225 -3.03 -18.69 10.44
C VAL A 225 -4.11 -18.33 9.44
N ILE A 226 -4.51 -17.06 9.43
CA ILE A 226 -5.30 -16.50 8.33
C ILE A 226 -4.33 -16.05 7.24
N LEU A 227 -4.35 -16.72 6.10
CA LEU A 227 -3.58 -16.35 4.92
C LEU A 227 -4.35 -15.32 4.11
N VAL A 228 -3.68 -14.22 3.78
CA VAL A 228 -4.20 -13.16 2.92
C VAL A 228 -3.21 -12.93 1.79
N THR A 229 -3.68 -12.63 0.58
CA THR A 229 -2.83 -12.11 -0.49
C THR A 229 -3.40 -10.82 -1.06
N SER A 230 -2.51 -9.92 -1.48
CA SER A 230 -2.85 -8.70 -2.23
C SER A 230 -2.62 -8.83 -3.74
N ALA A 231 -2.03 -9.95 -4.20
CA ALA A 231 -1.62 -10.16 -5.59
C ALA A 231 -0.83 -8.96 -6.15
N GLY A 232 0.21 -8.54 -5.42
CA GLY A 232 1.02 -7.36 -5.70
C GLY A 232 0.66 -6.17 -4.82
N GLN A 233 0.62 -4.97 -5.42
CA GLN A 233 0.30 -3.75 -4.69
C GLN A 233 -1.12 -3.81 -4.10
N PRO A 234 -1.28 -3.63 -2.79
CA PRO A 234 -2.54 -3.86 -2.12
C PRO A 234 -3.56 -2.77 -2.43
N ASP A 235 -4.77 -3.21 -2.77
CA ASP A 235 -5.94 -2.37 -2.94
C ASP A 235 -6.52 -1.92 -1.59
N ARG A 236 -7.45 -0.96 -1.64
CA ARG A 236 -8.02 -0.34 -0.44
C ARG A 236 -8.81 -1.35 0.40
N ALA A 237 -9.57 -2.23 -0.24
CA ALA A 237 -10.38 -3.23 0.46
C ALA A 237 -9.51 -4.24 1.21
N THR A 238 -8.48 -4.80 0.56
CA THR A 238 -7.53 -5.71 1.23
C THR A 238 -6.82 -5.05 2.42
N ARG A 239 -6.40 -3.78 2.28
CA ARG A 239 -5.76 -3.03 3.37
C ARG A 239 -6.71 -2.83 4.55
N ARG A 240 -7.96 -2.45 4.27
CA ARG A 240 -8.99 -2.28 5.28
C ARG A 240 -9.29 -3.59 5.99
N PHE A 241 -9.44 -4.69 5.25
CA PHE A 241 -9.69 -6.02 5.79
C PHE A 241 -8.57 -6.50 6.73
N VAL A 242 -7.30 -6.39 6.31
CA VAL A 242 -6.13 -6.73 7.14
C VAL A 242 -6.08 -5.90 8.41
N ARG A 243 -6.43 -4.61 8.32
CA ARG A 243 -6.49 -3.74 9.50
C ARG A 243 -7.60 -4.16 10.46
N ARG A 244 -8.78 -4.49 9.96
CA ARG A 244 -9.90 -4.98 10.78
C ARG A 244 -9.53 -6.25 11.53
N LEU A 245 -8.85 -7.20 10.87
CA LEU A 245 -8.30 -8.39 11.55
C LEU A 245 -7.33 -8.02 12.69
N ASN A 246 -6.53 -6.97 12.53
CA ASN A 246 -5.60 -6.51 13.57
C ASN A 246 -6.28 -5.75 14.72
N GLU A 247 -7.25 -4.88 14.42
CA GLU A 247 -7.88 -4.00 15.43
C GLU A 247 -9.03 -4.71 16.17
N GLU A 248 -9.89 -5.41 15.44
CA GLU A 248 -11.07 -6.09 16.00
C GLU A 248 -10.69 -7.43 16.62
N LEU A 249 -9.93 -8.27 15.90
CA LEU A 249 -9.56 -9.62 16.37
C LEU A 249 -8.23 -9.65 17.15
N LYS A 250 -7.52 -8.52 17.21
CA LYS A 250 -6.22 -8.37 17.89
C LYS A 250 -5.12 -9.32 17.37
N LEU A 251 -5.27 -9.83 16.15
CA LEU A 251 -4.30 -10.75 15.56
C LEU A 251 -3.04 -10.01 15.10
N PRO A 252 -1.83 -10.50 15.43
CA PRO A 252 -0.58 -10.00 14.85
C PRO A 252 -0.59 -10.17 13.33
N VAL A 253 -0.13 -9.14 12.61
CA VAL A 253 -0.05 -9.15 11.14
C VAL A 253 1.41 -9.23 10.71
N TYR A 254 1.74 -10.28 9.98
CA TYR A 254 3.05 -10.51 9.36
C TYR A 254 2.92 -10.36 7.84
N ILE A 255 3.86 -9.64 7.23
CA ILE A 255 3.86 -9.39 5.79
C ILE A 255 5.09 -10.05 5.17
N LEU A 256 4.84 -10.78 4.10
CA LEU A 256 5.81 -11.55 3.36
C LEU A 256 5.83 -11.07 1.90
N ALA A 257 6.95 -10.51 1.45
CA ALA A 257 7.15 -9.94 0.12
C ALA A 257 8.56 -10.20 -0.42
N ASP A 258 8.81 -9.78 -1.65
CA ASP A 258 10.13 -9.89 -2.30
C ASP A 258 11.23 -9.13 -1.56
N SER A 259 12.46 -9.64 -1.70
CA SER A 259 13.66 -9.04 -1.13
C SER A 259 14.20 -7.94 -2.06
N ASP A 260 13.40 -6.89 -2.23
CA ASP A 260 13.73 -5.74 -3.06
C ASP A 260 13.04 -4.44 -2.58
N PRO A 261 13.42 -3.27 -3.13
CA PRO A 261 12.83 -1.99 -2.75
C PRO A 261 11.32 -1.87 -3.01
N TYR A 262 10.77 -2.66 -3.95
CA TYR A 262 9.33 -2.67 -4.22
C TYR A 262 8.57 -3.47 -3.16
N GLY A 263 9.08 -4.63 -2.75
CA GLY A 263 8.55 -5.43 -1.65
C GLY A 263 8.55 -4.64 -0.33
N PHE A 264 9.64 -3.92 -0.04
CA PHE A 264 9.71 -3.03 1.12
C PHE A 264 8.67 -1.90 1.04
N TYR A 265 8.46 -1.34 -0.15
CA TYR A 265 7.42 -0.34 -0.33
C TYR A 265 6.01 -0.93 -0.12
N ILE A 266 5.71 -2.13 -0.62
CA ILE A 266 4.43 -2.82 -0.40
C ILE A 266 4.15 -2.98 1.10
N TYR A 267 5.16 -3.41 1.86
CA TYR A 267 5.08 -3.43 3.32
C TYR A 267 4.73 -2.05 3.92
N SER A 268 5.41 -0.98 3.49
CA SER A 268 5.13 0.37 4.00
C SER A 268 3.68 0.83 3.72
N VAL A 269 3.09 0.41 2.60
CA VAL A 269 1.71 0.74 2.24
C VAL A 269 0.71 0.06 3.18
N PHE A 270 0.96 -1.18 3.60
CA PHE A 270 0.16 -1.83 4.63
C PHE A 270 0.34 -1.16 5.99
N LYS A 271 1.58 -0.88 6.39
CA LYS A 271 1.89 -0.39 7.74
C LYS A 271 1.46 1.06 7.99
N ILE A 272 1.81 1.95 7.07
CA ILE A 272 1.79 3.42 7.26
C ILE A 272 0.80 4.08 6.29
N GLY A 273 0.60 3.44 5.14
CA GLY A 273 -0.27 3.88 4.07
C GLY A 273 0.46 4.46 2.89
N SER A 274 -0.29 4.74 1.82
CA SER A 274 0.26 5.36 0.62
C SER A 274 0.20 6.88 0.74
N ILE A 275 1.22 7.55 0.24
CA ILE A 275 1.31 9.01 0.22
C ILE A 275 0.13 9.62 -0.55
N THR A 276 -0.31 8.99 -1.64
CA THR A 276 -1.45 9.45 -2.44
C THR A 276 -2.79 9.30 -1.72
N LEU A 277 -2.84 8.46 -0.68
CA LEU A 277 -4.01 8.16 0.16
C LEU A 277 -3.74 8.53 1.63
N SER A 278 -2.90 9.53 1.87
CA SER A 278 -2.50 9.94 3.23
C SER A 278 -3.68 10.40 4.10
N TYR A 279 -4.76 10.86 3.47
CA TYR A 279 -6.01 11.23 4.14
C TYR A 279 -6.82 10.06 4.67
N GLU A 280 -6.46 8.82 4.30
CA GLU A 280 -7.17 7.60 4.66
C GLU A 280 -6.26 6.59 5.35
N SER A 281 -4.98 6.91 5.54
CA SER A 281 -4.07 6.05 6.31
C SER A 281 -4.63 5.76 7.71
N GLU A 282 -5.35 6.71 8.31
CA GLU A 282 -6.07 6.50 9.58
C GLU A 282 -7.14 5.42 9.53
N ARG A 283 -7.62 5.00 8.36
CA ARG A 283 -8.61 3.91 8.21
C ARG A 283 -8.06 2.67 7.51
N LEU A 284 -7.03 2.81 6.69
CA LEU A 284 -6.52 1.74 5.82
C LEU A 284 -5.19 1.14 6.28
N ALA A 285 -4.37 1.87 7.04
CA ALA A 285 -3.05 1.40 7.42
C ALA A 285 -3.10 0.60 8.74
N THR A 286 -2.19 -0.36 8.89
CA THR A 286 -2.04 -1.25 10.06
C THR A 286 -0.68 -1.02 10.71
N PRO A 287 -0.54 -0.04 11.62
CA PRO A 287 0.75 0.35 12.23
C PRO A 287 1.54 -0.78 12.90
N LYS A 288 0.82 -1.80 13.40
CA LYS A 288 1.39 -2.96 14.10
C LYS A 288 1.84 -4.08 13.16
N ALA A 289 1.66 -3.93 11.84
CA ALA A 289 2.15 -4.90 10.87
C ALA A 289 3.68 -4.99 10.95
N ARG A 290 4.21 -6.21 10.78
CA ARG A 290 5.64 -6.53 10.84
C ARG A 290 6.08 -7.16 9.53
N PHE A 291 7.26 -6.76 9.04
CA PHE A 291 7.84 -7.36 7.84
C PHE A 291 8.57 -8.64 8.23
N LEU A 292 7.98 -9.78 7.87
CA LEU A 292 8.54 -11.09 8.17
C LEU A 292 9.70 -11.42 7.25
N GLY A 293 9.64 -10.99 5.99
CA GLY A 293 10.67 -11.26 4.99
C GLY A 293 10.12 -11.20 3.58
N VAL A 294 10.90 -11.54 2.56
CA VAL A 294 12.30 -11.96 2.63
C VAL A 294 13.18 -10.75 2.84
N THR A 295 14.00 -10.73 3.90
CA THR A 295 14.94 -9.64 4.15
C THR A 295 16.25 -9.88 3.40
N MET A 296 17.02 -8.83 3.10
CA MET A 296 18.34 -9.00 2.47
C MET A 296 19.26 -9.82 3.37
N SER A 297 19.18 -9.65 4.68
CA SER A 297 19.89 -10.46 5.66
C SER A 297 19.43 -11.91 5.73
N ASP A 298 18.20 -12.26 5.30
CA ASP A 298 17.80 -13.68 5.15
C ASP A 298 18.56 -14.35 4.01
N VAL A 299 18.82 -13.59 2.94
CA VAL A 299 19.48 -14.11 1.73
C VAL A 299 21.00 -14.15 1.92
N PHE A 300 21.60 -13.03 2.33
CA PHE A 300 23.04 -12.81 2.35
C PHE A 300 23.68 -12.96 3.74
N GLY A 301 22.87 -12.97 4.80
CA GLY A 301 23.34 -12.83 6.17
C GLY A 301 23.67 -11.38 6.53
N ASP A 302 24.00 -11.15 7.80
CA ASP A 302 24.50 -9.86 8.26
C ASP A 302 25.94 -9.60 7.78
N ASP A 303 26.76 -10.65 7.71
CA ASP A 303 28.11 -10.59 7.16
C ASP A 303 28.14 -11.07 5.71
N VAL A 304 27.93 -10.14 4.78
CA VAL A 304 27.87 -10.46 3.35
C VAL A 304 29.20 -11.08 2.88
N PRO A 305 29.18 -12.25 2.21
CA PRO A 305 30.37 -12.86 1.63
C PRO A 305 31.03 -11.94 0.59
N LEU A 306 32.35 -11.81 0.61
CA LEU A 306 33.09 -10.91 -0.31
C LEU A 306 32.75 -11.18 -1.78
N ASN A 307 32.54 -12.44 -2.14
CA ASN A 307 32.27 -12.85 -3.52
C ASN A 307 30.91 -12.36 -4.05
N GLU A 308 30.01 -11.97 -3.16
CA GLU A 308 28.65 -11.51 -3.46
C GLU A 308 28.55 -9.98 -3.46
N ILE A 309 29.61 -9.29 -3.00
CA ILE A 309 29.72 -7.84 -3.09
C ILE A 309 29.92 -7.45 -4.55
N TYR A 310 29.09 -6.51 -5.00
CA TYR A 310 29.11 -6.08 -6.37
C TYR A 310 30.25 -5.12 -6.70
N ILE A 311 30.84 -5.36 -7.86
CA ILE A 311 31.84 -4.50 -8.50
C ILE A 311 31.30 -4.12 -9.88
N THR A 312 31.32 -2.83 -10.20
CA THR A 312 30.94 -2.38 -11.53
C THR A 312 31.98 -2.83 -12.57
N PRO A 313 31.59 -3.00 -13.84
CA PRO A 313 32.55 -3.35 -14.90
C PRO A 313 33.72 -2.36 -15.02
N GLU A 314 33.50 -1.08 -14.68
CA GLU A 314 34.53 -0.03 -14.67
C GLU A 314 35.52 -0.23 -13.52
N GLU A 315 35.01 -0.46 -12.31
CA GLU A 315 35.81 -0.73 -11.11
C GLU A 315 36.70 -1.97 -11.27
N SER A 316 36.16 -3.04 -11.89
CA SER A 316 36.90 -4.28 -12.14
C SER A 316 38.08 -4.11 -13.12
N ARG A 317 38.12 -3.02 -13.89
CA ARG A 317 39.22 -2.71 -14.82
C ARG A 317 40.34 -1.90 -14.17
N ILE A 318 40.07 -1.20 -13.08
CA ILE A 318 40.97 -0.22 -12.47
C ILE A 318 41.80 -0.83 -11.33
N GLY A 319 41.28 -1.84 -10.62
CA GLY A 319 41.96 -2.40 -9.44
C GLY A 319 41.70 -3.89 -9.22
N ASN A 320 42.38 -4.47 -8.24
CA ASN A 320 42.18 -5.86 -7.84
C ASN A 320 40.75 -6.03 -7.24
N PRO A 321 39.90 -6.90 -7.82
CA PRO A 321 38.52 -7.12 -7.37
C PRO A 321 38.39 -7.47 -5.88
N GLU A 322 39.31 -8.26 -5.32
CA GLU A 322 39.23 -8.66 -3.90
C GLU A 322 39.48 -7.49 -2.96
N LYS A 323 40.47 -6.65 -3.29
CA LYS A 323 40.80 -5.46 -2.49
C LYS A 323 39.62 -4.50 -2.46
N LEU A 324 39.01 -4.25 -3.62
CA LEU A 324 37.85 -3.37 -3.73
C LEU A 324 36.64 -3.90 -2.95
N ARG A 325 36.39 -5.22 -2.97
CA ARG A 325 35.33 -5.84 -2.16
C ARG A 325 35.55 -5.63 -0.67
N ARG A 326 36.79 -5.76 -0.20
CA ARG A 326 37.14 -5.48 1.21
C ARG A 326 36.91 -4.01 1.56
N GLU A 327 37.34 -3.08 0.73
CA GLU A 327 37.13 -1.64 0.93
C GLU A 327 35.63 -1.29 1.00
N LYS A 328 34.80 -1.85 0.09
CA LYS A 328 33.35 -1.67 0.13
C LYS A 328 32.71 -2.26 1.39
N LYS A 329 33.19 -3.43 1.86
CA LYS A 329 32.71 -4.06 3.09
C LYS A 329 33.05 -3.22 4.33
N GLU A 330 34.28 -2.73 4.43
CA GLU A 330 34.71 -1.83 5.52
C GLU A 330 33.90 -0.54 5.54
N ARG A 331 33.68 0.04 4.36
CA ARG A 331 32.83 1.21 4.19
C ARG A 331 31.39 0.95 4.64
N PHE A 332 30.81 -0.18 4.25
CA PHE A 332 29.47 -0.59 4.67
C PHE A 332 29.37 -0.67 6.20
N LEU A 333 30.33 -1.33 6.85
CA LEU A 333 30.37 -1.44 8.32
C LEU A 333 30.53 -0.07 9.00
N LYS A 334 31.34 0.82 8.43
CA LYS A 334 31.48 2.20 8.92
C LYS A 334 30.17 2.98 8.78
N ALA A 335 29.54 2.92 7.60
CA ALA A 335 28.28 3.60 7.33
C ALA A 335 27.15 3.11 8.27
N LEU A 336 27.07 1.81 8.56
CA LEU A 336 26.11 1.29 9.54
C LEU A 336 26.30 1.88 10.94
N LYS A 337 27.55 1.98 11.41
CA LYS A 337 27.85 2.59 12.72
C LYS A 337 27.51 4.07 12.73
N ASP A 338 27.89 4.80 11.69
CA ASP A 338 27.63 6.24 11.56
C ASP A 338 26.12 6.55 11.49
N LEU A 339 25.34 5.66 10.88
CA LEU A 339 23.88 5.75 10.79
C LEU A 339 23.15 5.15 12.01
N GLY A 340 23.88 4.78 13.07
CA GLY A 340 23.32 4.44 14.37
C GLY A 340 22.88 2.99 14.55
N TYR A 341 23.30 2.06 13.69
CA TYR A 341 23.07 0.62 13.92
C TYR A 341 23.95 0.11 15.07
N LYS A 342 23.30 -0.32 16.16
CA LYS A 342 23.96 -0.82 17.39
C LYS A 342 23.80 -2.34 17.60
N GLY A 343 23.14 -3.04 16.67
CA GLY A 343 22.89 -4.48 16.78
C GLY A 343 24.16 -5.31 16.54
N LYS A 344 24.21 -6.50 17.13
CA LYS A 344 25.21 -7.51 16.73
C LYS A 344 24.87 -8.01 15.32
N LEU A 345 25.88 -8.09 14.46
CA LEU A 345 25.79 -8.67 13.12
C LEU A 345 26.09 -10.18 13.25
N SER A 346 25.06 -10.98 13.49
CA SER A 346 25.22 -12.41 13.77
C SER A 346 24.22 -13.29 13.02
N LYS A 347 23.41 -12.70 12.14
CA LYS A 347 22.43 -13.45 11.37
C LYS A 347 23.10 -14.21 10.24
N GLU A 348 22.91 -15.52 10.24
CA GLU A 348 23.32 -16.41 9.14
C GLU A 348 22.26 -16.43 8.04
N PRO A 349 22.69 -16.57 6.77
CA PRO A 349 21.77 -16.68 5.65
C PRO A 349 21.01 -18.00 5.67
N PHE A 350 19.77 -17.97 5.19
CA PHE A 350 18.94 -19.15 4.96
C PHE A 350 19.27 -19.89 3.65
N MET A 351 20.06 -19.25 2.78
CA MET A 351 20.48 -19.80 1.49
C MET A 351 21.99 -20.08 1.50
N THR A 352 22.39 -21.16 0.82
CA THR A 352 23.80 -21.42 0.56
C THR A 352 24.32 -20.52 -0.56
N SER A 353 25.64 -20.38 -0.66
CA SER A 353 26.27 -19.59 -1.74
C SER A 353 25.96 -20.12 -3.15
N GLU A 354 25.70 -21.43 -3.28
CA GLU A 354 25.35 -22.06 -4.55
C GLU A 354 23.88 -21.80 -4.93
N GLU A 355 22.96 -21.96 -3.99
CA GLU A 355 21.55 -21.59 -4.17
C GLU A 355 21.42 -20.11 -4.55
N ARG A 356 22.16 -19.24 -3.86
CA ARG A 356 22.18 -17.81 -4.14
C ARG A 356 22.56 -17.50 -5.59
N LYS A 357 23.57 -18.18 -6.16
CA LYS A 357 23.97 -17.98 -7.56
C LYS A 357 22.85 -18.32 -8.56
N ASN A 358 22.01 -19.30 -8.23
CA ASN A 358 20.93 -19.75 -9.12
C ASN A 358 19.71 -18.84 -9.07
N PHE A 359 19.44 -18.23 -7.91
CA PHE A 359 18.18 -17.53 -7.66
C PHE A 359 18.28 -16.01 -7.59
N ILE A 360 19.47 -15.47 -7.33
CA ILE A 360 19.65 -14.02 -7.25
C ILE A 360 19.50 -13.38 -8.63
N ILE A 361 18.71 -12.31 -8.67
CA ILE A 361 18.54 -11.48 -9.84
C ILE A 361 19.31 -10.18 -9.64
N ARG A 362 19.97 -9.73 -10.70
CA ARG A 362 20.68 -8.46 -10.71
C ARG A 362 19.72 -7.28 -10.60
N ALA A 363 19.96 -6.36 -9.67
CA ALA A 363 19.16 -5.14 -9.54
C ALA A 363 19.34 -4.24 -10.78
N LYS A 364 18.22 -3.72 -11.29
CA LYS A 364 18.19 -2.72 -12.37
C LYS A 364 18.36 -1.32 -11.79
N GLU A 365 18.62 -0.35 -12.67
CA GLU A 365 18.74 1.05 -12.29
C GLU A 365 17.46 1.60 -11.61
N GLN A 366 16.28 1.20 -12.09
CA GLN A 366 15.00 1.56 -11.47
C GLN A 366 14.87 1.04 -10.03
N ASP A 367 15.43 -0.14 -9.74
CA ASP A 367 15.44 -0.69 -8.38
C ASP A 367 16.34 0.16 -7.47
N LEU A 368 17.49 0.61 -7.97
CA LEU A 368 18.39 1.52 -7.25
C LEU A 368 17.76 2.89 -7.01
N GLU A 369 17.14 3.49 -8.03
CA GLU A 369 16.40 4.74 -7.89
C GLU A 369 15.31 4.61 -6.82
N ARG A 370 14.58 3.49 -6.81
CA ARG A 370 13.56 3.22 -5.81
C ARG A 370 14.15 3.09 -4.41
N ALA A 371 15.25 2.35 -4.24
CA ALA A 371 15.93 2.22 -2.95
C ALA A 371 16.39 3.59 -2.42
N VAL A 372 16.96 4.44 -3.27
CA VAL A 372 17.35 5.81 -2.89
C VAL A 372 16.14 6.66 -2.54
N GLU A 373 15.00 6.49 -3.21
CA GLU A 373 13.76 7.16 -2.82
C GLU A 373 13.33 6.77 -1.39
N LEU A 374 13.50 5.50 -1.01
CA LEU A 374 13.12 5.01 0.32
C LEU A 374 13.99 5.61 1.44
N VAL A 375 15.32 5.54 1.32
CA VAL A 375 16.25 5.95 2.40
C VAL A 375 16.84 7.34 2.24
N GLY A 376 16.70 7.94 1.06
CA GLY A 376 17.23 9.26 0.74
C GLY A 376 18.70 9.27 0.33
N ASP A 377 19.10 10.38 -0.28
CA ASP A 377 20.45 10.57 -0.84
C ASP A 377 21.57 10.51 0.20
N LYS A 378 21.29 10.96 1.43
CA LYS A 378 22.29 10.99 2.50
C LYS A 378 22.73 9.58 2.87
N VAL A 379 21.77 8.66 3.03
CA VAL A 379 22.03 7.26 3.37
C VAL A 379 22.73 6.57 2.20
N TYR A 380 22.25 6.78 0.98
CA TYR A 380 22.90 6.22 -0.21
C TYR A 380 24.38 6.64 -0.32
N LYS A 381 24.70 7.93 -0.17
CA LYS A 381 26.10 8.41 -0.23
C LYS A 381 26.99 7.78 0.83
N ALA A 382 26.46 7.50 2.02
CA ALA A 382 27.21 6.81 3.07
C ALA A 382 27.67 5.43 2.58
N PHE A 383 26.79 4.66 1.96
CA PHE A 383 27.08 3.32 1.44
C PHE A 383 27.82 3.29 0.10
N ALA A 384 27.52 4.19 -0.83
CA ALA A 384 28.01 4.12 -2.21
C ALA A 384 29.24 5.00 -2.50
N GLY A 385 29.45 6.11 -1.78
CA GLY A 385 30.63 6.98 -1.97
C GLY A 385 30.50 8.05 -2.99
N GLU A 386 29.68 7.80 -3.99
CA GLU A 386 29.36 8.75 -5.02
C GLU A 386 27.87 9.09 -4.97
N GLN A 387 27.51 10.21 -5.58
CA GLN A 387 26.11 10.44 -5.92
C GLN A 387 25.74 9.53 -7.08
N LEU A 388 24.50 9.05 -7.13
CA LEU A 388 24.01 8.28 -8.27
C LEU A 388 24.17 9.15 -9.53
N LYS A 389 25.03 8.73 -10.47
CA LYS A 389 25.25 9.46 -11.71
C LYS A 389 23.95 9.42 -12.52
N THR A 390 23.47 10.59 -12.93
CA THR A 390 22.25 10.77 -13.70
C THR A 390 22.32 9.96 -15.00
N THR A 391 21.26 9.21 -15.30
CA THR A 391 21.07 8.56 -16.61
C THR A 391 21.20 9.54 -17.76
N ARG A 392 21.68 9.03 -18.90
CA ARG A 392 21.86 9.70 -20.20
C ARG A 392 20.56 10.15 -20.90
N SER A 393 19.43 10.22 -20.19
CA SER A 393 18.18 10.81 -20.69
C SER A 393 17.84 12.03 -19.86
N GLY A 394 18.28 13.21 -20.33
CA GLY A 394 17.91 14.48 -19.75
C GLY A 394 16.39 14.55 -19.53
N LYS A 395 15.99 15.02 -18.35
CA LYS A 395 14.63 15.11 -17.77
C LYS A 395 14.23 13.93 -16.87
N LYS A 396 14.92 13.79 -15.74
CA LYS A 396 14.31 13.74 -14.39
C LYS A 396 15.41 14.04 -13.40
N SER A 397 15.39 15.22 -12.79
CA SER A 397 16.21 15.43 -11.61
C SER A 397 15.74 14.42 -10.56
N VAL A 398 16.64 13.55 -10.08
CA VAL A 398 16.45 12.96 -8.76
C VAL A 398 16.54 14.15 -7.81
N LYS A 399 15.39 14.79 -7.56
CA LYS A 399 15.28 15.85 -6.56
C LYS A 399 15.85 15.27 -5.29
N LYS A 400 16.81 15.97 -4.66
CA LYS A 400 17.34 15.61 -3.34
C LYS A 400 16.19 15.10 -2.48
N SER A 401 16.15 13.80 -2.24
CA SER A 401 15.10 13.16 -1.49
C SER A 401 15.61 12.97 -0.08
N PRO A 402 14.93 13.50 0.94
CA PRO A 402 15.27 13.21 2.33
C PRO A 402 15.03 11.74 2.69
N GLY A 403 14.43 10.95 1.80
CA GLY A 403 13.94 9.61 2.10
C GLY A 403 12.64 9.66 2.90
N TYR A 404 12.03 8.50 3.06
CA TYR A 404 10.88 8.35 3.95
C TYR A 404 11.35 8.19 5.39
N GLN A 405 10.71 8.91 6.31
CA GLN A 405 11.10 8.93 7.72
C GLN A 405 11.10 7.54 8.37
N TRP A 406 10.16 6.67 8.00
CA TRP A 406 10.05 5.32 8.54
C TRP A 406 11.09 4.32 8.01
N PHE A 407 11.76 4.63 6.90
CA PHE A 407 12.90 3.83 6.42
C PHE A 407 14.25 4.33 6.97
N GLN A 408 14.26 5.40 7.77
CA GLN A 408 15.45 5.88 8.47
C GLN A 408 15.78 5.06 9.73
N GLU A 409 14.96 4.06 10.06
CA GLU A 409 15.24 3.19 11.20
C GLU A 409 16.50 2.34 10.94
N PRO A 410 17.42 2.18 11.90
CA PRO A 410 18.70 1.52 11.66
C PRO A 410 18.58 0.10 11.10
N LYS A 411 17.53 -0.65 11.47
CA LYS A 411 17.28 -1.99 10.94
C LYS A 411 16.95 -1.95 9.44
N TRP A 412 16.11 -1.02 9.00
CA TRP A 412 15.78 -0.81 7.59
C TRP A 412 16.98 -0.32 6.78
N ILE A 413 17.74 0.62 7.35
CA ILE A 413 18.99 1.11 6.76
C ILE A 413 19.97 -0.05 6.53
N LYS A 414 20.06 -1.02 7.46
CA LYS A 414 20.89 -2.22 7.28
C LYS A 414 20.47 -3.02 6.07
N GLU A 415 19.19 -3.39 5.97
CA GLU A 415 18.70 -4.22 4.87
C GLU A 415 18.91 -3.53 3.51
N ILE A 416 18.58 -2.24 3.42
CA ILE A 416 18.78 -1.47 2.19
C ILE A 416 20.27 -1.23 1.90
N GLY A 417 21.11 -1.13 2.94
CA GLY A 417 22.56 -1.12 2.80
C GLY A 417 23.11 -2.41 2.21
N ILE A 418 22.62 -3.58 2.64
CA ILE A 418 22.98 -4.89 2.05
C ILE A 418 22.56 -4.93 0.57
N PHE A 419 21.39 -4.37 0.24
CA PHE A 419 20.95 -4.19 -1.15
C PHE A 419 21.91 -3.31 -1.95
N PHE A 420 22.37 -2.18 -1.42
CA PHE A 420 23.39 -1.35 -2.10
C PHE A 420 24.76 -2.04 -2.22
N LEU A 421 25.13 -2.90 -1.27
CA LEU A 421 26.41 -3.60 -1.30
C LEU A 421 26.42 -4.72 -2.35
N THR A 422 25.30 -5.45 -2.47
CA THR A 422 25.17 -6.62 -3.35
C THR A 422 24.60 -6.25 -4.73
N HIS A 423 23.81 -5.18 -4.83
CA HIS A 423 23.03 -4.80 -6.02
C HIS A 423 22.26 -6.00 -6.61
N SER A 424 21.64 -6.75 -5.71
CA SER A 424 21.01 -8.02 -6.00
C SER A 424 19.65 -8.05 -5.32
N LYS A 425 18.70 -8.74 -5.93
CA LYS A 425 17.36 -8.97 -5.39
C LYS A 425 16.97 -10.43 -5.49
N LEU A 426 15.98 -10.82 -4.70
CA LEU A 426 15.44 -12.17 -4.68
C LEU A 426 13.93 -12.11 -4.69
N GLU A 427 13.31 -12.83 -5.62
CA GLU A 427 11.87 -13.05 -5.61
C GLU A 427 11.51 -14.13 -4.58
N ILE A 428 10.38 -13.99 -3.92
CA ILE A 428 9.93 -14.94 -2.90
C ILE A 428 9.70 -16.35 -3.47
N GLU A 429 9.37 -16.45 -4.75
CA GLU A 429 9.22 -17.72 -5.46
C GLU A 429 10.52 -18.52 -5.48
N ALA A 430 11.69 -17.87 -5.39
CA ALA A 430 12.96 -18.58 -5.26
C ALA A 430 13.06 -19.34 -3.93
N MET A 431 12.59 -18.73 -2.83
CA MET A 431 12.52 -19.40 -1.52
C MET A 431 11.53 -20.57 -1.57
N ALA A 432 10.41 -20.42 -2.27
CA ALA A 432 9.48 -21.51 -2.50
C ALA A 432 10.08 -22.61 -3.41
N SER A 433 10.96 -22.25 -4.34
CA SER A 433 11.64 -23.17 -5.26
C SER A 433 12.71 -24.03 -4.59
N LYS A 434 13.36 -23.52 -3.52
CA LYS A 434 14.20 -24.34 -2.62
C LYS A 434 13.39 -25.50 -1.99
N GLY A 435 12.10 -25.30 -1.85
CA GLY A 435 11.13 -26.30 -1.47
C GLY A 435 10.01 -25.66 -0.68
N LEU A 436 8.76 -25.95 -1.05
CA LEU A 436 7.60 -25.50 -0.29
C LEU A 436 7.64 -25.94 1.17
N LYS A 437 8.22 -27.13 1.43
CA LYS A 437 8.47 -27.64 2.78
C LYS A 437 9.43 -26.75 3.57
N PHE A 438 10.52 -26.29 2.94
CA PHE A 438 11.46 -25.35 3.56
C PHE A 438 10.77 -24.03 3.92
N LEU A 439 10.00 -23.45 2.99
CA LEU A 439 9.28 -22.21 3.25
C LEU A 439 8.27 -22.37 4.43
N ALA A 440 7.47 -23.44 4.39
CA ALA A 440 6.36 -23.65 5.30
C ALA A 440 6.76 -24.21 6.67
N GLU A 441 7.74 -25.11 6.75
CA GLU A 441 8.10 -25.81 7.99
C GLU A 441 9.36 -25.26 8.66
N GLU A 442 10.26 -24.59 7.92
CA GLU A 442 11.52 -24.09 8.47
C GLU A 442 11.56 -22.56 8.50
N TYR A 443 11.42 -21.90 7.34
CA TYR A 443 11.62 -20.46 7.23
C TYR A 443 10.56 -19.66 8.00
N LEU A 444 9.27 -19.82 7.67
CA LEU A 444 8.21 -19.03 8.31
C LEU A 444 8.12 -19.29 9.82
N PRO A 445 8.08 -20.56 10.30
CA PRO A 445 8.00 -20.82 11.74
C PRO A 445 9.20 -20.28 12.51
N LYS A 446 10.44 -20.53 12.02
CA LYS A 446 11.66 -20.05 12.69
C LYS A 446 11.69 -18.53 12.81
N LYS A 447 11.31 -17.80 11.76
CA LYS A 447 11.29 -16.32 11.80
C LYS A 447 10.25 -15.77 12.77
N ILE A 448 9.09 -16.41 12.87
CA ILE A 448 8.03 -16.00 13.79
C ILE A 448 8.44 -16.29 15.25
N GLU A 449 8.93 -17.50 15.54
CA GLU A 449 9.34 -17.94 16.88
C GLU A 449 10.51 -17.12 17.43
N THR A 450 11.54 -16.88 16.60
CA THR A 450 12.72 -16.09 16.97
C THR A 450 12.46 -14.58 16.99
N LYS A 451 11.26 -14.15 16.56
CA LYS A 451 10.88 -12.74 16.39
C LYS A 451 11.85 -11.99 15.47
N ASP A 452 12.41 -12.68 14.48
CA ASP A 452 13.27 -12.11 13.45
C ASP A 452 12.40 -11.44 12.39
N TYR A 453 11.89 -10.26 12.69
CA TYR A 453 11.13 -9.44 11.76
C TYR A 453 11.50 -7.97 11.91
N LEU A 454 11.16 -7.16 10.90
CA LEU A 454 11.30 -5.71 10.95
C LEU A 454 9.97 -5.07 11.35
N ASP A 455 10.06 -3.98 12.11
CA ASP A 455 8.95 -3.09 12.45
C ASP A 455 9.13 -1.81 11.62
#